data_AF-A0A8X6UKS3-F1
#
_entry.id   AF-A0A8X6UKS3-F1
#
_cell.length_a   1.000
_cell.length_b   1.000
_cell.length_c   1.000
_cell.angle_alpha   90.00
_cell.angle_beta   90.00
_cell.angle_gamma   90.00
#
_symmetry.space_group_name_H-M   'P 1'
#
loop_
_entity.id
_entity.type
_entity.pdbx_description
1 polymer ?
#
loop_
_entity_poly.entity_id
_entity_poly.type
_entity_poly.pdbx_seq_one_letter_code
_entity_poly.pdbx_strand_id
1 'polypeptide(L)'
;MSSKGKVGIVGSGFIGRGWAMLFASVGYEVKLFDVESSKIDDALADIKLQLNKLEENGYLRGHLSASEQFSLISRCDSLKQCVADS
;
A
#
# COMPACT_ATOMS: atom_id res chain seq x y z
N MET A 1 -4.14 -13.60 11.11
CA MET A 1 -3.96 -14.24 9.78
C MET A 1 -2.51 -14.04 9.39
N SER A 2 -1.80 -15.10 9.00
CA SER A 2 -0.40 -14.96 8.55
C SER A 2 -0.38 -14.22 7.22
N SER A 3 0.43 -13.16 7.13
CA SER A 3 0.63 -12.36 5.92
C SER A 3 1.01 -13.26 4.73
N LYS A 4 0.47 -12.96 3.53
CA LYS A 4 0.80 -13.70 2.29
C LYS A 4 2.25 -13.51 1.82
N GLY A 5 3.04 -12.74 2.57
CA GLY A 5 4.37 -12.29 2.20
C GLY A 5 4.41 -10.77 2.11
N LYS A 6 5.59 -10.26 1.77
CA LYS A 6 5.88 -8.83 1.73
C LYS A 6 6.13 -8.40 0.28
N VAL A 7 5.59 -7.25 -0.10
CA VAL A 7 5.81 -6.62 -1.40
C VAL A 7 6.44 -5.25 -1.19
N GLY A 8 7.63 -5.05 -1.71
CA GLY A 8 8.28 -3.74 -1.78
C GLY A 8 7.89 -2.99 -3.06
N ILE A 9 7.43 -1.75 -2.92
CA ILE A 9 7.14 -0.83 -4.04
C ILE A 9 8.15 0.32 -4.00
N VAL A 10 8.89 0.48 -5.09
CA VAL A 10 9.89 1.53 -5.29
C VAL A 10 9.30 2.58 -6.23
N GLY A 11 8.99 3.75 -5.68
CA GLY A 11 8.28 4.86 -6.31
C GLY A 11 6.82 4.94 -5.84
N SER A 12 6.46 6.04 -5.17
CA SER A 12 5.13 6.28 -4.58
C SER A 12 4.22 7.16 -5.46
N GLY A 13 4.54 7.27 -6.75
CA GLY A 13 3.71 7.97 -7.75
C GLY A 13 2.41 7.24 -8.09
N PHE A 14 1.70 7.74 -9.11
CA PHE A 14 0.37 7.24 -9.52
C PHE A 14 0.32 5.71 -9.71
N ILE A 15 1.27 5.15 -10.46
CA ILE A 15 1.35 3.70 -10.71
C ILE A 15 1.69 2.92 -9.43
N GLY A 16 2.62 3.42 -8.62
CA GLY A 16 3.04 2.77 -7.38
C GLY A 16 1.90 2.64 -6.37
N ARG A 17 1.06 3.67 -6.23
CA ARG A 17 -0.14 3.65 -5.38
C ARG A 17 -1.16 2.62 -5.86
N GLY A 18 -1.36 2.52 -7.17
CA GLY A 18 -2.24 1.51 -7.76
C GLY A 18 -1.80 0.08 -7.43
N TRP A 19 -0.51 -0.21 -7.56
CA TRP A 19 0.05 -1.50 -7.15
C TRP A 19 -0.08 -1.74 -5.64
N ALA A 20 0.15 -0.71 -4.82
CA ALA A 20 0.03 -0.83 -3.37
C ALA A 20 -1.37 -1.30 -2.95
N MET A 21 -2.41 -0.65 -3.48
CA MET A 21 -3.79 -1.04 -3.23
C MET A 21 -4.10 -2.44 -3.78
N LEU A 22 -3.59 -2.78 -4.97
CA LEU A 22 -3.85 -4.10 -5.56
C LEU A 22 -3.29 -5.24 -4.69
N PHE A 23 -2.04 -5.14 -4.25
CA PHE A 23 -1.43 -6.17 -3.41
C PHE A 23 -2.06 -6.24 -2.02
N ALA A 24 -2.36 -5.09 -1.41
CA ALA A 24 -3.06 -5.03 -0.14
C ALA A 24 -4.46 -5.68 -0.22
N SER A 25 -5.18 -5.49 -1.34
CA SER A 25 -6.52 -6.05 -1.55
C SER A 25 -6.61 -7.57 -1.45
N VAL A 26 -5.48 -8.26 -1.66
CA VAL A 26 -5.40 -9.72 -1.58
C VAL A 26 -4.58 -10.23 -0.39
N GLY A 27 -4.19 -9.34 0.53
CA GLY A 27 -3.61 -9.67 1.83
C GLY A 27 -2.08 -9.68 1.93
N TYR A 28 -1.36 -9.01 1.02
CA TYR A 28 0.10 -8.81 1.16
C TYR A 28 0.41 -7.60 2.04
N GLU A 29 1.47 -7.71 2.83
CA GLU A 29 2.08 -6.52 3.46
C GLU A 29 2.85 -5.73 2.41
N VAL A 30 2.52 -4.46 2.24
CA VAL A 30 3.13 -3.58 1.24
C VAL A 30 4.03 -2.56 1.92
N LYS A 31 5.27 -2.47 1.46
CA LYS A 31 6.22 -1.41 1.83
C LYS A 31 6.38 -0.42 0.69
N LEU A 32 6.09 0.85 0.95
CA LEU A 32 6.32 1.96 0.01
C LEU A 32 7.64 2.65 0.31
N PHE A 33 8.48 2.76 -0.71
CA PHE A 33 9.69 3.57 -0.68
C PHE A 33 9.63 4.58 -1.83
N ASP A 34 10.07 5.81 -1.56
CA ASP A 34 10.34 6.82 -2.58
C ASP A 34 11.66 7.54 -2.21
N VAL A 35 12.34 8.09 -3.21
CA VAL A 35 13.57 8.88 -2.98
C VAL A 35 13.27 10.16 -2.22
N GLU A 36 12.06 10.70 -2.39
CA GLU A 36 11.57 11.87 -1.69
C GLU A 36 10.58 11.43 -0.60
N SER A 37 11.03 11.46 0.66
CA SER A 37 10.26 10.92 1.79
C SER A 37 8.89 11.59 1.98
N SER A 38 8.77 12.89 1.68
CA SER A 38 7.50 13.63 1.76
C SER A 38 6.44 13.06 0.81
N LYS A 39 6.83 12.50 -0.34
CA LYS A 39 5.89 11.85 -1.28
C LYS A 39 5.29 10.56 -0.74
N ILE A 40 5.87 9.95 0.30
CA ILE A 40 5.30 8.75 0.91
C ILE A 40 4.08 9.15 1.75
N ASP A 41 4.15 10.24 2.49
CA ASP A 41 3.03 10.73 3.30
C ASP A 41 1.84 11.12 2.42
N ASP A 42 2.10 11.85 1.33
CA ASP A 42 1.09 12.17 0.31
C ASP A 42 0.48 10.90 -0.31
N ALA A 43 1.32 9.91 -0.63
CA ALA A 43 0.86 8.64 -1.18
C ALA A 43 -0.02 7.87 -0.20
N LEU A 44 0.34 7.82 1.08
CA LEU A 44 -0.46 7.15 2.12
C LEU A 44 -1.80 7.87 2.33
N ALA A 45 -1.81 9.21 2.33
CA ALA A 45 -3.04 10.00 2.41
C ALA A 45 -3.96 9.73 1.22
N ASP A 46 -3.42 9.74 0.00
CA ASP A 46 -4.17 9.48 -1.22
C ASP A 46 -4.67 8.04 -1.31
N ILE A 47 -3.86 7.06 -0.93
CA ILE A 47 -4.27 5.65 -0.86
C ILE A 47 -5.45 5.50 0.10
N LYS A 48 -5.37 6.08 1.31
CA LYS A 48 -6.45 6.02 2.29
C LYS A 48 -7.75 6.61 1.74
N LEU A 49 -7.66 7.78 1.10
CA LEU A 49 -8.80 8.43 0.46
C LEU A 49 -9.41 7.56 -0.65
N GLN A 50 -8.57 6.96 -1.49
CA GLN A 50 -9.03 6.12 -2.60
C GLN A 50 -9.67 4.81 -2.11
N LEU A 51 -9.08 4.14 -1.12
CA LEU A 51 -9.65 2.92 -0.54
C LEU A 51 -11.04 3.19 0.07
N ASN A 52 -11.20 4.28 0.84
CA ASN A 52 -12.50 4.65 1.40
C ASN A 52 -13.53 4.94 0.29
N LYS A 53 -13.16 5.69 -0.74
CA LYS A 53 -14.05 5.96 -1.89
C LYS A 53 -14.43 4.68 -2.63
N LEU A 54 -13.50 3.74 -2.80
CA LEU A 54 -13.79 2.46 -3.45
C LEU A 54 -14.74 1.62 -2.61
N GLU A 55 -14.59 1.62 -1.28
CA GLU A 55 -15.48 0.93 -0.34
C GLU A 55 -16.89 1.52 -0.37
N GLU A 56 -17.01 2.84 -0.23
CA GLU A 56 -18.29 3.56 -0.28
C GLU A 56 -19.07 3.31 -1.59
N ASN A 57 -18.34 3.20 -2.71
CA ASN A 57 -18.95 2.96 -4.03
C ASN A 57 -19.11 1.47 -4.38
N GLY A 58 -18.72 0.53 -3.50
CA GLY A 58 -18.83 -0.91 -3.76
C GLY A 58 -17.85 -1.46 -4.81
N TYR A 59 -16.78 -0.71 -5.12
CA TYR A 59 -15.73 -1.09 -6.08
C TYR A 59 -14.43 -1.57 -5.42
N LEU A 60 -14.40 -1.65 -4.09
CA LEU A 60 -13.24 -2.15 -3.35
C LEU A 60 -12.94 -3.60 -3.75
N ARG A 61 -11.67 -3.87 -4.04
CA ARG A 61 -11.23 -5.21 -4.45
C ARG A 61 -11.01 -6.10 -3.24
N GLY A 62 -11.25 -7.40 -3.40
CA GLY A 62 -10.97 -8.41 -2.36
C GLY A 62 -12.08 -8.51 -1.31
N HIS A 63 -11.73 -9.11 -0.18
CA HIS A 63 -12.66 -9.37 0.94
C HIS A 63 -12.32 -8.58 2.21
N LEU A 64 -11.22 -7.81 2.16
CA LEU A 64 -10.78 -6.95 3.27
C LEU A 64 -11.43 -5.58 3.13
N SER A 65 -11.82 -4.99 4.25
CA SER A 65 -12.28 -3.59 4.32
C SER A 65 -11.18 -2.60 3.92
N ALA A 66 -11.56 -1.36 3.61
CA ALA A 66 -10.60 -0.30 3.29
C ALA A 66 -9.58 -0.09 4.41
N SER A 67 -10.05 -0.13 5.66
CA SER A 67 -9.20 -0.03 6.85
C SER A 67 -8.19 -1.17 6.95
N GLU A 68 -8.63 -2.41 6.72
CA GLU A 68 -7.75 -3.58 6.74
C GLU A 68 -6.73 -3.53 5.60
N GLN A 69 -7.14 -3.17 4.37
CA GLN A 69 -6.20 -2.99 3.26
C GLN A 69 -5.19 -1.89 3.54
N PHE A 70 -5.64 -0.76 4.11
CA PHE A 70 -4.74 0.33 4.46
C PHE A 70 -3.73 -0.07 5.54
N SER A 71 -4.14 -0.88 6.53
CA SER A 71 -3.25 -1.38 7.59
C SER A 71 -2.10 -2.24 7.07
N LEU A 72 -2.25 -2.84 5.89
CA LEU A 72 -1.20 -3.63 5.25
C LEU A 72 -0.17 -2.78 4.53
N ILE A 73 -0.44 -1.48 4.30
CA ILE A 73 0.40 -0.58 3.53
C ILE A 73 1.18 0.33 4.50
N SER A 74 2.50 0.29 4.44
CA SER A 74 3.35 1.06 5.34
C SER A 74 4.58 1.62 4.65
N ARG A 75 5.13 2.69 5.23
CA ARG A 75 6.35 3.34 4.71
C ARG A 75 7.60 2.50 4.93
N CYS A 76 8.62 2.81 4.13
CA CYS A 76 9.95 2.29 4.28
C CYS A 76 10.98 3.43 4.13
N ASP A 77 11.92 3.53 5.07
CA ASP A 77 12.88 4.64 5.13
C ASP A 77 14.11 4.45 4.25
N SER A 78 14.34 3.22 3.80
CA SER A 78 15.46 2.91 2.90
C SER A 78 15.07 1.80 1.93
N LEU A 79 15.67 1.84 0.75
CA LEU A 79 15.52 0.76 -0.23
C LEU A 79 15.93 -0.60 0.37
N LYS A 80 17.00 -0.62 1.19
CA LYS A 80 17.47 -1.82 1.88
C LYS A 80 16.39 -2.45 2.77
N GLN A 81 15.68 -1.66 3.57
CA GLN A 81 14.56 -2.15 4.39
C GLN A 81 13.37 -2.60 3.54
N CYS A 82 13.19 -2.01 2.35
CA CYS A 82 12.06 -2.29 1.47
C CYS A 82 12.20 -3.68 0.85
N VAL A 83 13.44 -4.06 0.49
CA VAL A 83 13.79 -5.34 -0.13
C VAL A 83 14.26 -6.42 0.84
N ALA A 84 14.60 -6.06 2.09
CA ALA A 84 14.94 -7.04 3.11
C ALA A 84 13.72 -7.91 3.43
N ASP A 85 13.93 -9.24 3.41
CA ASP A 85 12.93 -10.26 3.74
C ASP A 85 11.63 -10.16 2.93
N SER A 86 11.74 -9.80 1.63
CA SER A 86 10.64 -9.82 0.64
C SER A 86 10.63 -11.12 -0.16
#